data_AF-A0A7W1NRD7-F1
#
_entry.id   AF-A0A7W1NRD7-F1
#
_cell.length_a   1.000
_cell.length_b   1.000
_cell.length_c   1.000
_cell.angle_alpha   90.00
_cell.angle_beta   90.00
_cell.angle_gamma   90.00
#
_symmetry.space_group_name_H-M   'P 1'
#
loop_
_entity.id
_entity.type
_entity.pdbx_description
1 polymer ?
#
loop_
_entity_poly.entity_id
_entity_poly.type
_entity_poly.pdbx_seq_one_letter_code
_entity_poly.pdbx_strand_id
1 'polypeptide(L)'
;MAHIFISYSKQDIDFVRYLRTLLEAEGYAVWVDEARLTPSARWWKAIEQNIVTCSAFVVVMSPNAYESDWVEREILLAEKEKRPIIPLLLAGDAWSRLANIQHVDMRGGLRAKLSEHFLNTLKSHVEPKTPEVTFTIGFGDILTYQADVAAFKYAGGFHGVDKTVSEKLVEKGVEATSFSPKETGEYRAVESKGAIQADKVLYVATPKQRNLGYKQLRTFAQRMIESLNETAPTTKHLAMTAHGAGFSLDEQEAMLSVFAGLRDAMQSGKMPSALEKISIVEINTKRVNRLRTAIDKVMKKVDYATPLNDGWGYTLKYKDNSAEAEPDDLQSAGAPHIKPHAFVILPAKDQDEDVFEYGIQTPIHAHGLLCERYEDVAEDAYSEQVLSTIKENIDHALVVVAELTKADPGVYLQLGYAWGKGIPTILLLKEGEPFYFEVPAEVIRYQKIKDVDTAISEALDKLKADGKI
;
A
#
# COMPACT_ATOMS: atom_id res chain seq x y z
N MET A 1 27.59 8.84 -7.28
CA MET A 1 26.46 9.36 -6.46
C MET A 1 27.02 9.83 -5.14
N ALA A 2 26.52 10.93 -4.59
CA ALA A 2 26.84 11.36 -3.24
C ALA A 2 26.38 10.28 -2.24
N HIS A 3 27.29 9.82 -1.39
CA HIS A 3 27.01 8.76 -0.42
C HIS A 3 27.91 8.92 0.81
N ILE A 4 27.49 8.30 1.91
CA ILE A 4 28.23 8.18 3.16
C ILE A 4 28.97 6.84 3.15
N PHE A 5 30.29 6.87 3.33
CA PHE A 5 31.07 5.65 3.56
C PHE A 5 31.18 5.41 5.07
N ILE A 6 30.87 4.20 5.55
CA ILE A 6 31.07 3.83 6.97
C ILE A 6 32.26 2.88 7.10
N SER A 7 33.31 3.35 7.78
CA SER A 7 34.47 2.54 8.19
C SER A 7 34.28 2.00 9.60
N TYR A 8 34.46 0.69 9.77
CA TYR A 8 34.16 -0.03 11.01
C TYR A 8 34.92 -1.36 11.13
N SER A 9 34.97 -1.89 12.36
CA SER A 9 35.42 -3.26 12.61
C SER A 9 34.31 -4.26 12.34
N LYS A 10 34.65 -5.42 11.77
CA LYS A 10 33.67 -6.51 11.53
C LYS A 10 32.92 -6.94 12.80
N GLN A 11 33.56 -6.80 13.96
CA GLN A 11 32.98 -7.15 15.26
C GLN A 11 31.83 -6.20 15.67
N ASP A 12 31.74 -5.03 15.04
CA ASP A 12 30.74 -4.00 15.33
C ASP A 12 29.62 -3.98 14.25
N ILE A 13 29.52 -5.03 13.42
CA ILE A 13 28.61 -5.09 12.26
C ILE A 13 27.14 -4.85 12.63
N ASP A 14 26.67 -5.38 13.76
CA ASP A 14 25.27 -5.25 14.17
C ASP A 14 24.91 -3.79 14.45
N PHE A 15 25.82 -3.04 15.07
CA PHE A 15 25.66 -1.60 15.26
C PHE A 15 25.71 -0.84 13.93
N VAL A 16 26.59 -1.24 13.02
CA VAL A 16 26.71 -0.57 11.71
C VAL A 16 25.50 -0.79 10.82
N ARG A 17 24.91 -1.98 10.85
CA ARG A 17 23.61 -2.24 10.20
C ARG A 17 22.52 -1.37 10.76
N TYR A 18 22.45 -1.23 12.09
CA TYR A 18 21.53 -0.32 12.76
C TYR A 18 21.74 1.14 12.34
N LEU A 19 22.98 1.63 12.38
CA LEU A 19 23.34 2.99 11.97
C LEU A 19 23.00 3.24 10.49
N ARG A 20 23.28 2.27 9.62
CA ARG A 20 22.91 2.31 8.21
C ARG A 20 21.41 2.48 8.04
N THR A 21 20.58 1.68 8.72
CA THR A 21 19.13 1.82 8.68
C THR A 21 18.67 3.21 9.14
N LEU A 22 19.26 3.75 10.21
CA LEU A 22 18.93 5.11 10.68
C LEU A 22 19.28 6.18 9.63
N LEU A 23 20.46 6.10 9.00
CA LEU A 23 20.91 7.06 8.00
C LEU A 23 20.14 6.96 6.67
N GLU A 24 19.83 5.74 6.23
CA GLU A 24 19.00 5.50 5.04
C GLU A 24 17.57 5.96 5.26
N ALA A 25 17.01 5.74 6.47
CA ALA A 25 15.74 6.33 6.87
C ALA A 25 15.79 7.85 6.82
N GLU A 26 16.97 8.45 7.06
CA GLU A 26 17.25 9.88 6.92
C GLU A 26 17.48 10.35 5.46
N GLY A 27 17.31 9.49 4.46
CA GLY A 27 17.46 9.83 3.04
C GLY A 27 18.91 9.87 2.54
N TYR A 28 19.86 9.41 3.35
CA TYR A 28 21.25 9.31 2.92
C TYR A 28 21.52 7.99 2.22
N ALA A 29 22.21 8.04 1.08
CA ALA A 29 22.79 6.85 0.48
C ALA A 29 24.00 6.42 1.33
N VAL A 30 23.97 5.20 1.87
CA VAL A 30 25.04 4.68 2.73
C VAL A 30 25.73 3.50 2.05
N TRP A 31 27.06 3.49 2.10
CA TRP A 31 27.89 2.40 1.64
C TRP A 31 28.61 1.75 2.81
N VAL A 32 28.49 0.43 2.92
CA VAL A 32 29.13 -0.41 3.94
C VAL A 32 29.70 -1.66 3.28
N ASP A 33 30.94 -2.02 3.59
CA ASP A 33 31.56 -3.25 3.13
C ASP A 33 31.12 -4.46 4.00
N GLU A 34 29.99 -5.08 3.68
CA GLU A 34 29.53 -6.32 4.33
C GLU A 34 30.19 -7.58 3.74
N ALA A 35 30.81 -7.48 2.56
CA ALA A 35 31.29 -8.61 1.76
C ALA A 35 32.71 -9.09 2.11
N ARG A 36 33.33 -8.57 3.18
CA ARG A 36 34.68 -8.96 3.66
C ARG A 36 34.83 -10.47 4.04
N LEU A 37 33.86 -11.32 3.72
CA LEU A 37 33.82 -12.77 3.99
C LEU A 37 34.30 -13.63 2.81
N THR A 38 34.55 -13.07 1.61
CA THR A 38 35.04 -13.84 0.44
C THR A 38 36.39 -13.30 -0.08
N PRO A 39 37.48 -14.11 -0.08
CA PRO A 39 38.77 -13.65 -0.57
C PRO A 39 38.82 -13.58 -2.11
N SER A 40 38.90 -12.38 -2.69
CA SER A 40 39.30 -12.21 -4.10
C SER A 40 39.96 -10.85 -4.32
N ALA A 41 41.03 -10.76 -5.12
CA ALA A 41 41.87 -9.55 -5.27
C ALA A 41 41.19 -8.29 -5.85
N ARG A 42 39.92 -8.37 -6.28
CA ARG A 42 39.18 -7.25 -6.87
C ARG A 42 38.46 -6.35 -5.85
N TRP A 43 38.36 -6.79 -4.59
CA TRP A 43 37.61 -6.11 -3.53
C TRP A 43 38.20 -4.76 -3.10
N TRP A 44 39.53 -4.69 -2.91
CA TRP A 44 40.20 -3.49 -2.39
C TRP A 44 40.00 -2.26 -3.29
N LYS A 45 40.09 -2.45 -4.62
CA LYS A 45 39.84 -1.38 -5.59
C LYS A 45 38.43 -0.81 -5.47
N ALA A 46 37.43 -1.64 -5.17
CA ALA A 46 36.07 -1.16 -4.97
C ALA A 46 35.96 -0.32 -3.69
N ILE A 47 36.61 -0.73 -2.59
CA ILE A 47 36.67 0.05 -1.35
C ILE A 47 37.34 1.40 -1.59
N GLU A 48 38.53 1.41 -2.19
CA GLU A 48 39.26 2.64 -2.50
C GLU A 48 38.41 3.59 -3.35
N GLN A 49 37.75 3.06 -4.38
CA GLN A 49 36.88 3.86 -5.26
C GLN A 49 35.70 4.48 -4.51
N ASN A 50 35.14 3.81 -3.50
CA ASN A 50 34.04 4.34 -2.68
C ASN A 50 34.54 5.28 -1.57
N ILE A 51 35.80 5.22 -1.13
CA ILE A 51 36.39 6.19 -0.19
C ILE A 51 36.81 7.47 -0.91
N VAL A 52 37.50 7.36 -2.05
CA VAL A 52 37.46 8.39 -3.10
C VAL A 52 35.98 8.57 -3.46
N THR A 53 35.45 9.56 -4.15
CA THR A 53 34.00 9.64 -4.48
C THR A 53 32.97 9.75 -3.33
N CYS A 54 33.21 9.32 -2.08
CA CYS A 54 32.25 9.58 -0.99
C CYS A 54 32.17 11.08 -0.67
N SER A 55 31.01 11.47 -0.17
CA SER A 55 30.71 12.85 0.24
C SER A 55 30.92 13.06 1.73
N ALA A 56 30.82 11.99 2.52
CA ALA A 56 31.22 11.96 3.93
C ALA A 56 31.81 10.59 4.28
N PHE A 57 32.81 10.59 5.15
CA PHE A 57 33.48 9.40 5.67
C PHE A 57 33.20 9.29 7.17
N VAL A 58 32.31 8.37 7.56
CA VAL A 58 31.98 8.10 8.96
C VAL A 58 32.89 6.99 9.46
N VAL A 59 33.59 7.24 10.58
CA VAL A 59 34.41 6.22 11.24
C VAL A 59 33.81 5.85 12.58
N VAL A 60 33.52 4.56 12.77
CA VAL A 60 33.01 4.02 14.03
C VAL A 60 34.18 3.71 14.96
N MET A 61 34.36 4.55 15.97
CA MET A 61 35.40 4.39 16.98
C MET A 61 34.95 3.41 18.06
N SER A 62 35.67 2.29 18.14
CA SER A 62 35.54 1.25 19.16
C SER A 62 36.93 0.65 19.43
N PRO A 63 37.15 -0.08 20.55
CA PRO A 63 38.40 -0.82 20.74
C PRO A 63 38.68 -1.79 19.58
N ASN A 64 37.65 -2.45 19.06
CA ASN A 64 37.75 -3.40 17.93
C ASN A 64 38.19 -2.74 16.62
N ALA A 65 37.81 -1.48 16.41
CA ALA A 65 38.18 -0.71 15.22
C ALA A 65 39.56 -0.07 15.36
N TYR A 66 39.98 0.25 16.58
CA TYR A 66 41.31 0.82 16.86
C TYR A 66 42.43 -0.18 16.54
N GLU A 67 42.21 -1.47 16.81
CA GLU A 67 43.17 -2.55 16.51
C GLU A 67 43.12 -3.02 15.04
N SER A 68 42.28 -2.41 14.19
CA SER A 68 42.07 -2.88 12.82
C SER A 68 42.97 -2.15 11.81
N ASP A 69 43.96 -2.86 11.27
CA ASP A 69 44.80 -2.37 10.16
C ASP A 69 43.98 -1.86 8.96
N TRP A 70 42.81 -2.47 8.72
CA TRP A 70 41.92 -2.06 7.63
C TRP A 70 41.29 -0.70 7.88
N VAL A 71 40.75 -0.47 9.08
CA VAL A 71 40.18 0.83 9.45
C VAL A 71 41.25 1.92 9.40
N GLU A 72 42.47 1.62 9.86
CA GLU A 72 43.59 2.56 9.76
C GLU A 72 43.91 2.92 8.30
N ARG A 73 43.98 1.93 7.39
CA ARG A 73 44.21 2.18 5.95
C ARG A 73 43.09 3.01 5.32
N GLU A 74 41.84 2.74 5.68
CA GLU A 74 40.69 3.48 5.16
C GLU A 74 40.72 4.94 5.62
N ILE A 75 41.06 5.21 6.89
CA ILE A 75 41.25 6.58 7.41
C ILE A 75 42.39 7.29 6.67
N LEU A 76 43.54 6.64 6.52
CA LEU A 76 44.69 7.22 5.81
C LEU A 76 44.31 7.62 4.37
N LEU A 77 43.53 6.79 3.69
CA LEU A 77 43.04 7.10 2.36
C LEU A 77 42.03 8.26 2.37
N ALA A 78 41.09 8.26 3.31
CA ALA A 78 40.11 9.33 3.46
C ALA A 78 40.78 10.69 3.74
N GLU A 79 41.78 10.72 4.62
CA GLU A 79 42.59 11.91 4.91
C GLU A 79 43.37 12.39 3.68
N LYS A 80 44.03 11.47 2.96
CA LYS A 80 44.77 11.77 1.74
C LYS A 80 43.86 12.41 0.68
N GLU A 81 42.66 11.87 0.52
CA GLU A 81 41.65 12.36 -0.42
C GLU A 81 40.83 13.54 0.12
N LYS A 82 41.17 14.03 1.32
CA LYS A 82 40.50 15.14 2.02
C LYS A 82 38.99 14.95 2.14
N ARG A 83 38.56 13.71 2.38
CA ARG A 83 37.15 13.39 2.63
C ARG A 83 36.74 13.97 4.00
N PRO A 84 35.52 14.51 4.14
CA PRO A 84 35.03 14.95 5.44
C PRO A 84 34.92 13.76 6.40
N ILE A 85 35.80 13.69 7.40
CA ILE A 85 35.81 12.62 8.39
C ILE A 85 34.89 13.01 9.54
N ILE A 86 33.93 12.14 9.85
CA ILE A 86 32.97 12.32 10.94
C ILE A 86 33.15 11.16 11.92
N PRO A 87 33.83 11.40 13.06
CA PRO A 87 34.06 10.36 14.06
C PRO A 87 32.78 10.07 14.85
N LEU A 88 32.48 8.80 15.04
CA LEU A 88 31.33 8.32 15.80
C LEU A 88 31.83 7.38 16.90
N LEU A 89 31.65 7.75 18.16
CA LEU A 89 32.13 6.98 19.31
C LEU A 89 31.10 5.93 19.71
N LEU A 90 31.40 4.65 19.45
CA LEU A 90 30.58 3.50 19.85
C LEU A 90 30.99 2.95 21.22
N ALA A 91 32.29 2.87 21.50
CA ALA A 91 32.81 2.36 22.77
C ALA A 91 34.23 2.85 23.03
N GLY A 92 34.63 2.87 24.31
CA GLY A 92 35.95 3.33 24.74
C GLY A 92 36.10 4.84 24.69
N ASP A 93 37.34 5.27 24.44
CA ASP A 93 37.73 6.69 24.37
C ASP A 93 37.87 7.17 22.93
N ALA A 94 37.68 8.48 22.72
CA ALA A 94 37.93 9.10 21.43
C ALA A 94 39.40 8.96 21.04
N TRP A 95 39.66 8.62 19.78
CA TRP A 95 41.01 8.35 19.31
C TRP A 95 41.83 9.64 19.19
N SER A 96 43.07 9.62 19.68
CA SER A 96 43.97 10.78 19.65
C SER A 96 44.17 11.36 18.24
N ARG A 97 44.20 10.49 17.22
CA ARG A 97 44.29 10.87 15.81
C ARG A 97 43.16 11.79 15.36
N LEU A 98 41.97 11.62 15.93
CA LEU A 98 40.75 12.36 15.59
C LEU A 98 40.34 13.33 16.70
N ALA A 99 41.20 13.59 17.68
CA ALA A 99 40.89 14.41 18.85
C ALA A 99 40.59 15.89 18.51
N ASN A 100 41.04 16.36 17.36
CA ASN A 100 40.76 17.69 16.83
C ASN A 100 39.41 17.78 16.10
N ILE A 101 38.69 16.67 15.94
CA ILE A 101 37.37 16.61 15.32
C ILE A 101 36.34 16.24 16.39
N GLN A 102 35.27 17.01 16.49
CA GLN A 102 34.18 16.69 17.41
C GLN A 102 33.52 15.37 16.98
N HIS A 103 33.43 14.42 17.90
CA HIS A 103 32.80 13.13 17.65
C HIS A 103 31.32 13.13 18.03
N VAL A 104 30.58 12.23 17.40
CA VAL A 104 29.19 11.93 17.70
C VAL A 104 29.16 10.80 18.72
N ASP A 105 28.53 11.03 19.87
CA ASP A 105 28.42 10.00 20.91
C ASP A 105 27.26 9.03 20.59
N MET A 106 27.61 7.77 20.32
CA MET A 106 26.68 6.67 20.06
C MET A 106 26.91 5.49 21.01
N ARG A 107 27.48 5.74 22.20
CA ARG A 107 27.75 4.69 23.21
C ARG A 107 26.49 4.01 23.76
N GLY A 108 25.31 4.56 23.46
CA GLY A 108 24.02 3.89 23.67
C GLY A 108 23.79 2.68 22.75
N GLY A 109 24.66 2.43 21.78
CA GLY A 109 24.61 1.29 20.86
C GLY A 109 23.30 1.23 20.08
N LEU A 110 22.64 0.07 20.08
CA LEU A 110 21.36 -0.15 19.40
C LEU A 110 20.17 0.65 19.97
N ARG A 111 20.37 1.38 21.07
CA ARG A 111 19.36 2.28 21.65
C ARG A 111 19.64 3.75 21.35
N ALA A 112 20.76 4.07 20.71
CA ALA A 112 21.15 5.44 20.43
C ALA A 112 20.34 6.01 19.24
N LYS A 113 19.90 7.27 19.37
CA LYS A 113 19.24 8.00 18.27
C LYS A 113 20.23 8.96 17.62
N LEU A 114 20.02 9.26 16.33
CA LEU A 114 20.80 10.30 15.66
C LEU A 114 20.46 11.67 16.26
N SER A 115 21.49 12.43 16.66
CA SER A 115 21.29 13.79 17.16
C SER A 115 21.06 14.75 15.98
N GLU A 116 20.26 15.80 16.18
CA GLU A 116 20.06 16.84 15.15
C GLU A 116 21.39 17.47 14.72
N HIS A 117 22.32 17.64 15.67
CA HIS A 117 23.65 18.14 15.37
C HIS A 117 24.41 17.23 14.39
N PHE A 118 24.36 15.91 14.59
CA PHE A 118 24.97 14.96 13.66
C PHE A 118 24.32 15.01 12.28
N LEU A 119 22.99 15.06 12.23
CA LEU A 119 22.26 15.17 10.97
C LEU A 119 22.57 16.47 10.24
N ASN A 120 22.70 17.59 10.93
CA ASN A 120 23.07 18.88 10.32
C ASN A 120 24.51 18.88 9.80
N THR A 121 25.44 18.25 10.52
CA THR A 121 26.82 18.04 10.06
C THR A 121 26.86 17.14 8.83
N LEU A 122 26.00 16.12 8.75
CA LEU A 122 25.89 15.31 7.53
C LEU A 122 25.28 16.12 6.38
N LYS A 123 24.20 16.88 6.61
CA LYS A 123 23.56 17.74 5.60
C LYS A 123 24.53 18.73 4.95
N SER A 124 25.52 19.25 5.70
CA SER A 124 26.51 20.18 5.15
C SER A 124 27.52 19.52 4.18
N HIS A 125 27.60 18.19 4.17
CA HIS A 125 28.55 17.43 3.35
C HIS A 125 27.86 16.53 2.31
N VAL A 126 26.68 16.02 2.65
CA VAL A 126 25.84 15.14 1.82
C VAL A 126 24.43 15.69 1.89
N GLU A 127 23.88 16.12 0.75
CA GLU A 127 22.47 16.47 0.71
C GLU A 127 21.65 15.18 0.77
N PRO A 128 20.78 14.98 1.80
CA PRO A 128 19.93 13.81 1.84
C PRO A 128 19.00 13.87 0.63
N LYS A 129 18.88 12.75 -0.09
CA LYS A 129 17.83 12.65 -1.08
C LYS A 129 16.52 12.53 -0.34
N THR A 130 15.53 13.33 -0.74
CA THR A 130 14.16 13.05 -0.34
C THR A 130 13.82 11.65 -0.85
N PRO A 131 13.48 10.70 0.04
CA PRO A 131 13.01 9.38 -0.38
C PRO A 131 11.81 9.54 -1.29
N GLU A 132 11.88 8.88 -2.44
CA GLU A 132 10.86 8.92 -3.47
C GLU A 132 10.49 7.49 -3.84
N VAL A 133 9.20 7.24 -4.00
CA VAL A 133 8.68 5.97 -4.50
C VAL A 133 7.70 6.24 -5.63
N THR A 134 7.80 5.46 -6.70
CA THR A 134 6.86 5.56 -7.81
C THR A 134 5.63 4.70 -7.54
N PHE A 135 4.45 5.30 -7.48
CA PHE A 135 3.16 4.60 -7.37
C PHE A 135 2.48 4.53 -8.74
N THR A 136 2.05 3.33 -9.14
CA THR A 136 1.41 3.09 -10.44
C THR A 136 0.17 2.23 -10.28
N ILE A 137 -0.83 2.47 -11.13
CA ILE A 137 -1.99 1.59 -11.33
C ILE A 137 -2.02 1.24 -12.81
N GLY A 138 -1.98 -0.04 -13.15
CA GLY A 138 -1.87 -0.50 -14.53
C GLY A 138 -2.67 -1.76 -14.83
N PHE A 139 -3.03 -1.90 -16.10
CA PHE A 139 -3.56 -3.14 -16.63
C PHE A 139 -2.47 -4.22 -16.65
N GLY A 140 -2.75 -5.39 -16.13
CA GLY A 140 -1.85 -6.54 -16.18
C GLY A 140 -2.36 -7.71 -15.35
N ASP A 141 -1.71 -8.86 -15.51
CA ASP A 141 -1.95 -10.04 -14.70
C ASP A 141 -0.80 -10.20 -13.69
N ILE A 142 -1.12 -10.13 -12.40
CA ILE A 142 -0.15 -10.26 -11.30
C ILE A 142 0.64 -11.58 -11.36
N LEU A 143 0.10 -12.64 -11.97
CA LEU A 143 0.79 -13.93 -12.13
C LEU A 143 1.99 -13.83 -13.08
N THR A 144 1.94 -12.92 -14.05
CA THR A 144 2.96 -12.71 -15.09
C THR A 144 3.67 -11.37 -14.96
N TYR A 145 3.28 -10.54 -13.99
CA TYR A 145 3.84 -9.21 -13.76
C TYR A 145 5.21 -9.31 -13.08
N GLN A 146 6.22 -8.67 -13.68
CA GLN A 146 7.57 -8.64 -13.13
C GLN A 146 7.64 -7.65 -11.95
N ALA A 147 8.06 -8.15 -10.80
CA ALA A 147 8.33 -7.39 -9.57
C ALA A 147 9.23 -8.23 -8.66
N ASP A 148 9.88 -7.62 -7.68
CA ASP A 148 10.68 -8.41 -6.71
C ASP A 148 9.76 -9.14 -5.72
N VAL A 149 8.64 -8.50 -5.34
CA VAL A 149 7.65 -9.07 -4.43
C VAL A 149 6.24 -8.84 -4.95
N ALA A 150 5.44 -9.90 -5.03
CA ALA A 150 3.99 -9.81 -5.17
C ALA A 150 3.32 -10.02 -3.80
N ALA A 151 2.50 -9.06 -3.37
CA ALA A 151 1.85 -9.09 -2.06
C ALA A 151 0.34 -9.30 -2.14
N PHE A 152 -0.17 -10.09 -1.20
CA PHE A 152 -1.55 -10.54 -1.13
C PHE A 152 -2.09 -10.47 0.30
N LYS A 153 -3.40 -10.29 0.42
CA LYS A 153 -4.11 -10.46 1.70
C LYS A 153 -4.35 -11.94 1.97
N TYR A 154 -4.42 -12.30 3.24
CA TYR A 154 -4.88 -13.61 3.69
C TYR A 154 -6.05 -13.43 4.66
N ALA A 155 -7.27 -13.62 4.17
CA ALA A 155 -8.50 -13.29 4.90
C ALA A 155 -9.09 -14.51 5.65
N GLY A 156 -8.25 -15.23 6.37
CA GLY A 156 -8.58 -16.52 7.01
C GLY A 156 -8.60 -17.71 6.03
N GLY A 157 -8.14 -17.49 4.80
CA GLY A 157 -8.06 -18.44 3.71
C GLY A 157 -7.56 -17.76 2.45
N PHE A 158 -7.37 -18.55 1.38
CA PHE A 158 -7.01 -18.04 0.06
C PHE A 158 -8.25 -17.91 -0.83
N HIS A 159 -8.35 -16.80 -1.55
CA HIS A 159 -9.50 -16.45 -2.38
C HIS A 159 -9.06 -15.94 -3.76
N GLY A 160 -9.91 -16.02 -4.79
CA GLY A 160 -9.61 -15.47 -6.12
C GLY A 160 -8.19 -15.75 -6.63
N VAL A 161 -7.46 -14.70 -7.01
CA VAL A 161 -6.09 -14.79 -7.52
C VAL A 161 -5.07 -15.23 -6.47
N ASP A 162 -5.26 -14.89 -5.20
CA ASP A 162 -4.34 -15.31 -4.15
C ASP A 162 -4.46 -16.82 -3.86
N LYS A 163 -5.64 -17.41 -4.07
CA LYS A 163 -5.82 -18.88 -4.15
C LYS A 163 -5.03 -19.47 -5.31
N THR A 164 -5.14 -18.91 -6.51
CA THR A 164 -4.38 -19.39 -7.68
C THR A 164 -2.86 -19.33 -7.44
N VAL A 165 -2.36 -18.27 -6.80
CA VAL A 165 -0.94 -18.17 -6.42
C VAL A 165 -0.58 -19.24 -5.39
N SER A 166 -1.42 -19.45 -4.38
CA SER A 166 -1.20 -20.48 -3.35
C SER A 166 -1.07 -21.89 -3.94
N GLU A 167 -1.93 -22.25 -4.90
CA GLU A 167 -1.92 -23.55 -5.58
C GLU A 167 -0.64 -23.72 -6.40
N LYS A 168 -0.26 -22.70 -7.17
CA LYS A 168 1.00 -22.69 -7.94
C LYS A 168 2.24 -22.82 -7.06
N LEU A 169 2.26 -22.20 -5.88
CA LEU A 169 3.35 -22.34 -4.91
C LEU A 169 3.48 -23.79 -4.42
N VAL A 170 2.35 -24.45 -4.10
CA VAL A 170 2.34 -25.86 -3.71
C VAL A 170 2.84 -26.76 -4.85
N GLU A 171 2.42 -26.49 -6.10
CA GLU A 171 2.91 -27.21 -7.28
C GLU A 171 4.43 -27.10 -7.47
N LYS A 172 5.03 -25.97 -7.06
CA LYS A 172 6.49 -25.75 -7.04
C LYS A 172 7.19 -26.31 -5.80
N GLY A 173 6.48 -27.07 -4.95
CA GLY A 173 7.04 -27.67 -3.75
C GLY A 173 7.35 -26.66 -2.65
N VAL A 174 6.55 -25.60 -2.53
CA VAL A 174 6.54 -24.73 -1.35
C VAL A 174 5.49 -25.25 -0.37
N GLU A 175 5.87 -25.48 0.88
CA GLU A 175 4.95 -26.00 1.89
C GLU A 175 3.86 -24.97 2.25
N ALA A 176 2.58 -25.36 2.21
CA ALA A 176 1.46 -24.44 2.44
C ALA A 176 1.54 -23.68 3.78
N THR A 177 2.03 -24.34 4.83
CA THR A 177 2.24 -23.76 6.16
C THR A 177 3.26 -22.62 6.19
N SER A 178 4.18 -22.57 5.23
CA SER A 178 5.22 -21.53 5.15
C SER A 178 4.70 -20.19 4.65
N PHE A 179 3.54 -20.16 3.96
CA PHE A 179 2.91 -18.95 3.44
C PHE A 179 1.45 -18.76 3.89
N SER A 180 0.99 -19.54 4.87
CA SER A 180 -0.35 -19.42 5.47
C SER A 180 -0.25 -18.78 6.87
N PRO A 181 -0.33 -17.45 7.00
CA PRO A 181 -0.39 -16.80 8.31
C PRO A 181 -1.68 -17.20 9.05
N LYS A 182 -1.61 -17.27 10.38
CA LYS A 182 -2.67 -17.81 11.25
C LYS A 182 -3.50 -16.71 11.92
N GLU A 183 -2.84 -15.64 12.35
CA GLU A 183 -3.47 -14.57 13.13
C GLU A 183 -3.45 -13.23 12.40
N THR A 184 -4.46 -12.39 12.58
CA THR A 184 -4.51 -11.07 11.96
C THR A 184 -3.26 -10.24 12.31
N GLY A 185 -2.64 -9.63 11.30
CA GLY A 185 -1.40 -8.85 11.44
C GLY A 185 -0.12 -9.68 11.30
N GLU A 186 -0.23 -11.02 11.34
CA GLU A 186 0.84 -11.93 10.96
C GLU A 186 1.07 -11.88 9.45
N TYR A 187 2.30 -12.12 9.03
CA TYR A 187 2.66 -12.16 7.63
C TYR A 187 3.62 -13.32 7.35
N ARG A 188 3.73 -13.71 6.08
CA ARG A 188 4.65 -14.74 5.59
C ARG A 188 5.18 -14.37 4.21
N ALA A 189 6.49 -14.41 4.04
CA ALA A 189 7.16 -14.22 2.76
C ALA A 189 7.86 -15.52 2.35
N VAL A 190 7.70 -15.93 1.08
CA VAL A 190 8.35 -17.11 0.51
C VAL A 190 8.90 -16.80 -0.89
N GLU A 191 9.95 -17.51 -1.28
CA GLU A 191 10.41 -17.52 -2.68
C GLU A 191 9.31 -18.09 -3.59
N SER A 192 9.04 -17.44 -4.70
CA SER A 192 8.00 -17.90 -5.64
C SER A 192 8.39 -19.20 -6.34
N LYS A 193 9.69 -19.49 -6.44
CA LYS A 193 10.25 -20.62 -7.23
C LYS A 193 9.72 -20.66 -8.67
N GLY A 194 9.43 -19.49 -9.25
CA GLY A 194 8.85 -19.37 -10.58
C GLY A 194 7.39 -19.86 -10.66
N ALA A 195 6.67 -19.90 -9.54
CA ALA A 195 5.21 -20.08 -9.52
C ALA A 195 4.50 -18.90 -10.20
N ILE A 196 5.04 -17.70 -10.02
CA ILE A 196 4.66 -16.45 -10.68
C ILE A 196 5.93 -15.71 -11.12
N GLN A 197 5.78 -14.65 -11.92
CA GLN A 197 6.92 -13.88 -12.44
C GLN A 197 7.63 -13.05 -11.35
N ALA A 198 6.96 -12.74 -10.24
CA ALA A 198 7.61 -12.08 -9.11
C ALA A 198 8.56 -13.03 -8.38
N ASP A 199 9.68 -12.53 -7.88
CA ASP A 199 10.71 -13.36 -7.22
C ASP A 199 10.20 -13.95 -5.90
N LYS A 200 9.46 -13.15 -5.11
CA LYS A 200 8.87 -13.55 -3.82
C LYS A 200 7.37 -13.28 -3.76
N VAL A 201 6.71 -14.02 -2.87
CA VAL A 201 5.30 -13.84 -2.52
C VAL A 201 5.18 -13.48 -1.04
N LEU A 202 4.44 -12.42 -0.73
CA LEU A 202 4.13 -11.98 0.62
C LEU A 202 2.63 -12.10 0.89
N TYR A 203 2.25 -12.85 1.93
CA TYR A 203 0.89 -12.87 2.46
C TYR A 203 0.82 -12.12 3.78
N VAL A 204 -0.15 -11.23 3.92
CA VAL A 204 -0.44 -10.52 5.18
C VAL A 204 -1.84 -10.87 5.64
N ALA A 205 -1.95 -11.42 6.84
CA ALA A 205 -3.22 -11.82 7.42
C ALA A 205 -4.08 -10.62 7.79
N THR A 206 -5.31 -10.63 7.29
CA THR A 206 -6.36 -9.68 7.65
C THR A 206 -7.41 -10.41 8.50
N PRO A 207 -8.40 -9.69 9.05
CA PRO A 207 -9.61 -10.35 9.53
C PRO A 207 -10.25 -11.19 8.42
N LYS A 208 -11.12 -12.13 8.83
CA LYS A 208 -11.92 -12.93 7.89
C LYS A 208 -12.66 -12.01 6.92
N GLN A 209 -12.91 -12.52 5.71
CA GLN A 209 -13.54 -11.75 4.62
C GLN A 209 -14.79 -10.95 5.05
N ARG A 210 -15.68 -11.52 5.89
CA ARG A 210 -16.87 -10.84 6.42
C ARG A 210 -16.59 -9.61 7.30
N ASN A 211 -15.39 -9.50 7.85
CA ASN A 211 -14.96 -8.40 8.73
C ASN A 211 -13.92 -7.50 8.03
N LEU A 212 -13.74 -7.66 6.72
CA LEU A 212 -12.78 -6.89 5.94
C LEU A 212 -13.46 -5.63 5.39
N GLY A 213 -13.35 -4.52 6.12
CA GLY A 213 -13.81 -3.20 5.68
C GLY A 213 -12.65 -2.27 5.31
N TYR A 214 -12.99 -1.02 5.00
CA TYR A 214 -12.04 0.05 4.63
C TYR A 214 -10.92 0.24 5.67
N LYS A 215 -11.27 0.24 6.96
CA LYS A 215 -10.28 0.33 8.06
C LYS A 215 -9.27 -0.80 8.00
N GLN A 216 -9.74 -2.03 7.81
CA GLN A 216 -8.87 -3.20 7.72
C GLN A 216 -7.98 -3.14 6.46
N LEU A 217 -8.47 -2.61 5.34
CA LEU A 217 -7.66 -2.40 4.14
C LEU A 217 -6.53 -1.39 4.37
N ARG A 218 -6.81 -0.28 5.06
CA ARG A 218 -5.79 0.71 5.46
C ARG A 218 -4.73 0.08 6.36
N THR A 219 -5.15 -0.62 7.42
CA THR A 219 -4.21 -1.33 8.31
C THR A 219 -3.41 -2.41 7.58
N PHE A 220 -4.04 -3.14 6.66
CA PHE A 220 -3.39 -4.15 5.84
C PHE A 220 -2.29 -3.55 4.95
N ALA A 221 -2.57 -2.45 4.24
CA ALA A 221 -1.59 -1.81 3.36
C ALA A 221 -0.40 -1.25 4.16
N GLN A 222 -0.66 -0.66 5.33
CA GLN A 222 0.39 -0.22 6.24
C GLN A 222 1.26 -1.41 6.68
N ARG A 223 0.63 -2.48 7.17
CA ARG A 223 1.32 -3.67 7.68
C ARG A 223 2.10 -4.39 6.59
N MET A 224 1.61 -4.38 5.36
CA MET A 224 2.31 -4.94 4.21
C MET A 224 3.67 -4.28 4.03
N ILE A 225 3.74 -2.95 4.01
CA ILE A 225 5.00 -2.23 3.86
C ILE A 225 5.94 -2.49 5.04
N GLU A 226 5.42 -2.45 6.27
CA GLU A 226 6.23 -2.75 7.46
C GLU A 226 6.83 -4.16 7.39
N SER A 227 6.01 -5.15 7.04
CA SER A 227 6.46 -6.54 6.92
C SER A 227 7.45 -6.75 5.77
N LEU A 228 7.33 -5.97 4.70
CA LEU A 228 8.28 -6.00 3.59
C LEU A 228 9.67 -5.53 4.04
N ASN A 229 9.73 -4.50 4.88
CA ASN A 229 11.00 -4.02 5.44
C ASN A 229 11.66 -5.07 6.35
N GLU A 230 10.86 -5.87 7.06
CA GLU A 230 11.34 -6.95 7.94
C GLU A 230 11.79 -8.21 7.15
N THR A 231 11.09 -8.56 6.07
CA THR A 231 11.28 -9.84 5.37
C THR A 231 12.05 -9.77 4.06
N ALA A 232 11.99 -8.64 3.36
CA ALA A 232 12.66 -8.41 2.08
C ALA A 232 13.09 -6.93 1.95
N PRO A 233 14.02 -6.45 2.81
CA PRO A 233 14.44 -5.04 2.85
C PRO A 233 15.09 -4.54 1.55
N THR A 234 15.58 -5.45 0.70
CA THR A 234 16.19 -5.14 -0.60
C THR A 234 15.17 -5.01 -1.74
N THR A 235 13.87 -5.10 -1.44
CA THR A 235 12.80 -4.97 -2.44
C THR A 235 12.84 -3.60 -3.07
N LYS A 236 12.97 -3.54 -4.39
CA LYS A 236 12.88 -2.33 -5.21
C LYS A 236 11.50 -2.16 -5.83
N HIS A 237 10.84 -3.24 -6.20
CA HIS A 237 9.52 -3.21 -6.83
C HIS A 237 8.55 -4.14 -6.12
N LEU A 238 7.57 -3.54 -5.45
CA LEU A 238 6.41 -4.21 -4.88
C LEU A 238 5.24 -4.15 -5.86
N ALA A 239 4.63 -5.30 -6.16
CA ALA A 239 3.37 -5.38 -6.88
C ALA A 239 2.27 -5.96 -5.99
N MET A 240 1.05 -5.48 -6.14
CA MET A 240 -0.14 -6.01 -5.49
C MET A 240 -1.36 -5.87 -6.42
N THR A 241 -2.45 -6.54 -6.07
CA THR A 241 -3.73 -6.39 -6.79
C THR A 241 -4.58 -5.28 -6.18
N ALA A 242 -5.64 -4.86 -6.87
CA ALA A 242 -6.64 -4.01 -6.24
C ALA A 242 -7.35 -4.79 -5.13
N HIS A 243 -7.31 -4.28 -3.89
CA HIS A 243 -7.96 -4.91 -2.74
C HIS A 243 -9.31 -4.24 -2.44
N GLY A 244 -10.32 -5.05 -2.13
CA GLY A 244 -11.68 -4.59 -1.83
C GLY A 244 -12.67 -4.72 -2.98
N ALA A 245 -12.19 -4.74 -4.23
CA ALA A 245 -13.02 -5.05 -5.39
C ALA A 245 -13.59 -6.48 -5.29
N GLY A 246 -14.89 -6.64 -5.57
CA GLY A 246 -15.61 -7.93 -5.47
C GLY A 246 -15.98 -8.38 -4.05
N PHE A 247 -15.75 -7.55 -3.02
CA PHE A 247 -16.03 -7.88 -1.61
C PHE A 247 -17.11 -6.99 -0.97
N SER A 248 -18.09 -6.54 -1.74
CA SER A 248 -19.13 -5.59 -1.31
C SER A 248 -18.64 -4.23 -0.82
N LEU A 249 -17.40 -3.87 -1.14
CA LEU A 249 -16.86 -2.54 -0.87
C LEU A 249 -16.90 -1.68 -2.14
N ASP A 250 -16.99 -0.39 -1.94
CA ASP A 250 -16.74 0.60 -2.96
C ASP A 250 -15.27 0.56 -3.37
N GLU A 251 -15.00 0.24 -4.63
CA GLU A 251 -13.64 0.04 -5.11
C GLU A 251 -12.79 1.33 -5.10
N GLN A 252 -13.41 2.51 -5.27
CA GLN A 252 -12.69 3.78 -5.23
C GLN A 252 -12.28 4.09 -3.78
N GLU A 253 -13.19 3.93 -2.82
CA GLU A 253 -12.90 4.12 -1.40
C GLU A 253 -11.93 3.05 -0.86
N ALA A 254 -12.06 1.81 -1.31
CA ALA A 254 -11.15 0.73 -0.95
C ALA A 254 -9.71 1.04 -1.42
N MET A 255 -9.56 1.54 -2.65
CA MET A 255 -8.26 1.97 -3.16
C MET A 255 -7.71 3.18 -2.42
N LEU A 256 -8.55 4.17 -2.09
CA LEU A 256 -8.14 5.30 -1.24
C LEU A 256 -7.69 4.81 0.15
N SER A 257 -8.37 3.82 0.72
CA SER A 257 -8.01 3.24 2.02
C SER A 257 -6.67 2.50 1.98
N VAL A 258 -6.43 1.71 0.93
CA VAL A 258 -5.13 1.08 0.68
C VAL A 258 -4.04 2.14 0.53
N PHE A 259 -4.28 3.18 -0.27
CA PHE A 259 -3.32 4.26 -0.47
C PHE A 259 -3.03 5.01 0.84
N ALA A 260 -4.04 5.32 1.65
CA ALA A 260 -3.89 5.92 2.97
C ALA A 260 -3.00 5.05 3.88
N GLY A 261 -3.14 3.72 3.82
CA GLY A 261 -2.27 2.81 4.58
C GLY A 261 -0.82 2.79 4.09
N LEU A 262 -0.61 2.88 2.77
CA LEU A 262 0.73 3.08 2.21
C LEU A 262 1.34 4.40 2.70
N ARG A 263 0.53 5.47 2.78
CA ARG A 263 0.95 6.77 3.29
C ARG A 263 1.29 6.75 4.78
N ASP A 264 0.48 6.05 5.58
CA ASP A 264 0.78 5.85 7.01
C ASP A 264 2.14 5.15 7.19
N ALA A 265 2.44 4.16 6.35
CA ALA A 265 3.74 3.47 6.38
C ALA A 265 4.90 4.39 5.96
N MET A 266 4.70 5.19 4.92
CA MET A 266 5.63 6.21 4.45
C MET A 266 5.98 7.23 5.55
N GLN A 267 4.97 7.75 6.27
CA GLN A 267 5.16 8.70 7.37
C GLN A 267 5.78 8.05 8.62
N SER A 268 5.56 6.76 8.83
CA SER A 268 6.14 6.04 9.98
C SER A 268 7.65 5.82 9.90
N GLY A 269 8.27 6.07 8.74
CA GLY A 269 9.70 5.83 8.51
C GLY A 269 10.08 4.35 8.37
N LYS A 270 9.10 3.44 8.22
CA LYS A 270 9.30 1.99 8.12
C LYS A 270 9.30 1.44 6.69
N MET A 271 9.37 2.31 5.69
CA MET A 271 9.53 1.90 4.30
C MET A 271 10.87 1.17 4.08
N PRO A 272 10.93 0.10 3.27
CA PRO A 272 12.20 -0.47 2.85
C PRO A 272 13.04 0.59 2.12
N SER A 273 14.30 0.75 2.51
CA SER A 273 15.18 1.80 1.95
C SER A 273 15.47 1.61 0.47
N ALA A 274 15.36 0.38 -0.04
CA ALA A 274 15.56 0.04 -1.44
C ALA A 274 14.30 0.22 -2.31
N LEU A 275 13.13 0.50 -1.72
CA LEU A 275 11.86 0.49 -2.44
C LEU A 275 11.76 1.69 -3.40
N GLU A 276 11.79 1.40 -4.69
CA GLU A 276 11.73 2.39 -5.77
C GLU A 276 10.32 2.50 -6.38
N LYS A 277 9.53 1.41 -6.35
CA LYS A 277 8.24 1.33 -7.04
C LYS A 277 7.19 0.47 -6.32
N ILE A 278 5.95 0.95 -6.30
CA ILE A 278 4.75 0.23 -5.89
C ILE A 278 3.77 0.20 -7.09
N SER A 279 3.27 -0.99 -7.41
CA SER A 279 2.34 -1.19 -8.53
C SER A 279 1.06 -1.89 -8.10
N ILE A 280 -0.08 -1.26 -8.35
CA ILE A 280 -1.38 -1.93 -8.38
C ILE A 280 -1.58 -2.50 -9.79
N VAL A 281 -1.76 -3.82 -9.85
CA VAL A 281 -1.94 -4.58 -11.08
C VAL A 281 -3.37 -5.09 -11.12
N GLU A 282 -4.11 -4.72 -12.15
CA GLU A 282 -5.53 -5.04 -12.29
C GLU A 282 -5.82 -5.55 -13.71
N ILE A 283 -6.62 -6.62 -13.81
CA ILE A 283 -6.95 -7.28 -15.08
C ILE A 283 -8.16 -6.65 -15.77
N ASN A 284 -8.99 -5.87 -15.07
CA ASN A 284 -10.12 -5.16 -15.66
C ASN A 284 -9.70 -3.73 -16.03
N THR A 285 -9.61 -3.45 -17.34
CA THR A 285 -9.21 -2.13 -17.86
C THR A 285 -10.16 -1.00 -17.45
N LYS A 286 -11.47 -1.26 -17.34
CA LYS A 286 -12.42 -0.24 -16.87
C LYS A 286 -12.15 0.09 -15.41
N ARG A 287 -11.95 -0.94 -14.56
CA ARG A 287 -11.57 -0.75 -13.15
C ARG A 287 -10.28 0.04 -13.03
N VAL A 288 -9.25 -0.29 -13.82
CA VAL A 288 -7.99 0.49 -13.87
C VAL A 288 -8.30 1.99 -14.04
N ASN A 289 -9.13 2.37 -15.01
CA ASN A 289 -9.46 3.78 -15.25
C ASN A 289 -10.20 4.44 -14.08
N ARG A 290 -11.09 3.70 -13.40
CA ARG A 290 -11.82 4.22 -12.23
C ARG A 290 -10.91 4.40 -11.02
N LEU A 291 -10.07 3.42 -10.71
CA LEU A 291 -9.07 3.52 -9.64
C LEU A 291 -8.09 4.67 -9.88
N ARG A 292 -7.65 4.83 -11.14
CA ARG A 292 -6.81 5.95 -11.56
C ARG A 292 -7.50 7.29 -11.32
N THR A 293 -8.77 7.41 -11.72
CA THR A 293 -9.57 8.63 -11.52
C THR A 293 -9.72 8.96 -10.03
N ALA A 294 -9.96 7.96 -9.17
CA ALA A 294 -10.07 8.13 -7.73
C ALA A 294 -8.76 8.67 -7.11
N ILE A 295 -7.62 8.09 -7.47
CA ILE A 295 -6.31 8.56 -7.01
C ILE A 295 -5.99 9.95 -7.56
N ASP A 296 -6.24 10.23 -8.85
CA ASP A 296 -6.00 11.53 -9.48
C ASP A 296 -6.72 12.68 -8.76
N LYS A 297 -7.97 12.46 -8.30
CA LYS A 297 -8.76 13.45 -7.55
C LYS A 297 -8.07 13.92 -6.26
N VAL A 298 -7.29 13.03 -5.64
CA VAL A 298 -6.56 13.30 -4.39
C VAL A 298 -5.14 13.78 -4.70
N MET A 299 -4.41 13.09 -5.57
CA MET A 299 -2.99 13.37 -5.83
C MET A 299 -2.75 14.75 -6.47
N LYS A 300 -3.71 15.29 -7.21
CA LYS A 300 -3.60 16.65 -7.78
C LYS A 300 -3.70 17.77 -6.73
N LYS A 301 -4.14 17.44 -5.51
CA LYS A 301 -4.35 18.40 -4.42
C LYS A 301 -3.17 18.43 -3.43
N VAL A 302 -2.16 17.58 -3.61
CA VAL A 302 -1.01 17.46 -2.70
C VAL A 302 0.29 17.81 -3.43
N ASP A 303 1.26 18.31 -2.68
CA ASP A 303 2.59 18.74 -3.14
C ASP A 303 3.62 17.60 -3.18
N TYR A 304 3.45 16.59 -2.35
CA TYR A 304 4.33 15.43 -2.30
C TYR A 304 4.16 14.46 -3.49
N ALA A 305 3.15 14.65 -4.34
CA ALA A 305 2.87 13.81 -5.49
C ALA A 305 3.15 14.54 -6.81
N THR A 306 4.06 14.02 -7.62
CA THR A 306 4.34 14.54 -8.97
C THR A 306 3.92 13.51 -10.01
N PRO A 307 3.08 13.86 -11.01
CA PRO A 307 2.72 12.93 -12.09
C PRO A 307 3.95 12.40 -12.83
N LEU A 308 3.92 11.13 -13.22
CA LEU A 308 4.97 10.57 -14.07
C LEU A 308 4.93 11.18 -15.48
N ASN A 309 6.10 11.38 -16.07
CA ASN A 309 6.23 11.85 -17.45
C ASN A 309 5.84 10.76 -18.45
N ASP A 310 6.13 9.49 -18.12
CA ASP A 310 5.90 8.32 -18.97
C ASP A 310 4.94 7.34 -18.30
N GLY A 311 3.71 7.25 -18.82
CA GLY A 311 2.67 6.35 -18.31
C GLY A 311 1.82 6.97 -17.19
N TRP A 312 0.95 6.15 -16.59
CA TRP A 312 0.07 6.60 -15.50
C TRP A 312 0.66 6.22 -14.14
N GLY A 313 0.84 7.22 -13.28
CA GLY A 313 1.31 7.07 -11.91
C GLY A 313 1.86 8.37 -11.35
N TYR A 314 2.38 8.30 -10.12
CA TYR A 314 2.93 9.43 -9.40
C TYR A 314 4.26 9.07 -8.74
N THR A 315 5.22 9.98 -8.77
CA THR A 315 6.36 9.97 -7.85
C THR A 315 5.93 10.60 -6.53
N LEU A 316 6.09 9.87 -5.43
CA LEU A 316 5.68 10.27 -4.09
C LEU A 316 6.88 10.53 -3.20
N LYS A 317 6.98 11.75 -2.67
CA LYS A 317 7.96 12.14 -1.65
C LYS A 317 7.39 11.90 -0.25
N TYR A 318 8.18 11.40 0.69
CA TYR A 318 7.62 11.03 2.00
C TYR A 318 8.43 11.39 3.24
N LYS A 319 9.30 12.39 3.16
CA LYS A 319 10.14 12.79 4.29
C LYS A 319 10.02 14.24 4.72
N ASP A 320 9.09 14.99 4.12
CA ASP A 320 8.67 16.24 4.73
C ASP A 320 7.69 15.92 5.86
N ASN A 321 8.14 16.15 7.10
CA ASN A 321 7.32 16.24 8.32
C ASN A 321 6.40 17.47 8.30
N SER A 322 6.15 18.07 7.14
CA SER A 322 5.14 19.09 6.99
C SER A 322 3.82 18.46 7.43
N ALA A 323 3.20 19.08 8.43
CA ALA A 323 1.81 18.86 8.78
C ALA A 323 0.90 19.41 7.66
N GLU A 324 1.17 19.02 6.42
CA GLU A 324 0.38 19.38 5.26
C GLU A 324 -0.93 18.62 5.35
N ALA A 325 -2.03 19.37 5.38
CA ALA A 325 -3.36 18.81 5.49
C ALA A 325 -3.61 17.88 4.30
N GLU A 326 -3.69 16.58 4.55
CA GLU A 326 -4.11 15.63 3.54
C GLU A 326 -5.54 15.98 3.06
N PRO A 327 -5.90 15.73 1.80
CA PRO A 327 -7.27 15.94 1.35
C PRO A 327 -8.26 15.14 2.19
N ASP A 328 -9.43 15.72 2.50
CA ASP A 328 -10.47 15.08 3.33
C ASP A 328 -10.82 13.66 2.86
N ASP A 329 -10.86 13.44 1.54
CA ASP A 329 -11.13 12.14 0.92
C ASP A 329 -10.12 11.07 1.34
N LEU A 330 -8.84 11.44 1.48
CA LEU A 330 -7.77 10.54 1.87
C LEU A 330 -7.69 10.38 3.40
N GLN A 331 -7.90 11.47 4.15
CA GLN A 331 -7.92 11.41 5.62
C GLN A 331 -9.04 10.50 6.13
N SER A 332 -10.22 10.62 5.52
CA SER A 332 -11.42 9.84 5.89
C SER A 332 -11.37 8.40 5.40
N ALA A 333 -10.55 8.08 4.40
CA ALA A 333 -10.44 6.73 3.87
C ALA A 333 -9.97 5.73 4.93
N GLY A 334 -10.82 4.74 5.22
CA GLY A 334 -10.58 3.75 6.27
C GLY A 334 -10.55 4.32 7.70
N ALA A 335 -11.01 5.56 7.91
CA ALA A 335 -11.10 6.18 9.22
C ALA A 335 -12.26 5.60 10.07
N PRO A 336 -12.30 5.84 11.40
CA PRO A 336 -13.34 5.29 12.28
C PRO A 336 -14.77 5.76 11.97
N HIS A 337 -14.91 6.94 11.37
CA HIS A 337 -16.20 7.44 10.88
C HIS A 337 -16.37 7.00 9.43
N ILE A 338 -17.27 6.03 9.21
CA ILE A 338 -17.55 5.48 7.89
C ILE A 338 -18.44 6.47 7.13
N LYS A 339 -18.05 6.82 5.90
CA LYS A 339 -18.90 7.60 4.99
C LYS A 339 -20.22 6.83 4.79
N PRO A 340 -21.38 7.50 4.81
CA PRO A 340 -22.64 6.81 4.55
C PRO A 340 -22.60 6.15 3.16
N HIS A 341 -23.28 5.01 3.01
CA HIS A 341 -23.28 4.27 1.76
C HIS A 341 -24.69 4.08 1.22
N ALA A 342 -24.77 3.99 -0.10
CA ALA A 342 -25.87 3.41 -0.83
C ALA A 342 -25.52 1.94 -1.15
N PHE A 343 -26.48 1.04 -0.94
CA PHE A 343 -26.34 -0.37 -1.31
C PHE A 343 -27.09 -0.63 -2.63
N VAL A 344 -26.38 -1.17 -3.62
CA VAL A 344 -26.91 -1.40 -4.97
C VAL A 344 -27.22 -2.89 -5.16
N ILE A 345 -28.46 -3.17 -5.52
CA ILE A 345 -28.96 -4.50 -5.85
C ILE A 345 -29.03 -4.61 -7.38
N LEU A 346 -28.31 -5.57 -7.95
CA LEU A 346 -28.30 -5.85 -9.38
C LEU A 346 -28.73 -7.30 -9.65
N PRO A 347 -29.35 -7.59 -10.81
CA PRO A 347 -29.61 -8.96 -11.25
C PRO A 347 -28.32 -9.78 -11.41
N ALA A 348 -28.32 -11.05 -10.99
CA ALA A 348 -27.12 -11.89 -11.01
C ALA A 348 -26.62 -12.23 -12.42
N LYS A 349 -27.54 -12.38 -13.39
CA LYS A 349 -27.24 -12.88 -14.75
C LYS A 349 -27.12 -11.79 -15.82
N ASP A 350 -27.36 -10.53 -15.47
CA ASP A 350 -27.34 -9.42 -16.42
C ASP A 350 -26.89 -8.13 -15.73
N GLN A 351 -25.69 -8.17 -15.16
CA GLN A 351 -25.04 -6.99 -14.61
C GLN A 351 -24.51 -6.15 -15.78
N ASP A 352 -25.35 -5.28 -16.33
CA ASP A 352 -24.91 -4.24 -17.25
C ASP A 352 -23.92 -3.32 -16.51
N GLU A 353 -22.63 -3.62 -16.69
CA GLU A 353 -21.54 -2.95 -15.99
C GLU A 353 -21.54 -1.45 -16.31
N ASP A 354 -21.96 -1.05 -17.51
CA ASP A 354 -22.01 0.35 -17.90
C ASP A 354 -23.17 1.08 -17.20
N VAL A 355 -24.32 0.42 -16.99
CA VAL A 355 -25.43 0.97 -16.18
C VAL A 355 -24.97 1.16 -14.73
N PHE A 356 -24.29 0.17 -14.14
CA PHE A 356 -23.78 0.33 -12.78
C PHE A 356 -22.74 1.45 -12.69
N GLU A 357 -21.72 1.44 -13.53
CA GLU A 357 -20.58 2.35 -13.42
C GLU A 357 -20.95 3.80 -13.75
N TYR A 358 -21.60 4.02 -14.90
CA TYR A 358 -21.89 5.36 -15.39
C TYR A 358 -23.28 5.85 -14.99
N GLY A 359 -24.23 4.94 -14.79
CA GLY A 359 -25.60 5.29 -14.40
C GLY A 359 -25.79 5.37 -12.89
N ILE A 360 -25.26 4.40 -12.12
CA ILE A 360 -25.57 4.25 -10.69
C ILE A 360 -24.48 4.80 -9.78
N GLN A 361 -23.23 4.38 -9.97
CA GLN A 361 -22.12 4.71 -9.06
C GLN A 361 -21.77 6.21 -9.13
N THR A 362 -21.74 6.77 -10.34
CA THR A 362 -21.38 8.18 -10.58
C THR A 362 -22.27 9.17 -9.79
N PRO A 363 -23.61 9.12 -9.85
CA PRO A 363 -24.45 10.04 -9.09
C PRO A 363 -24.39 9.76 -7.58
N ILE A 364 -24.28 8.49 -7.15
CA ILE A 364 -24.13 8.15 -5.72
C ILE A 364 -22.87 8.83 -5.14
N HIS A 365 -21.74 8.73 -5.83
CA HIS A 365 -20.49 9.41 -5.43
C HIS A 365 -20.62 10.92 -5.42
N ALA A 366 -21.33 11.50 -6.40
CA ALA A 366 -21.57 12.95 -6.45
C ALA A 366 -22.36 13.47 -5.22
N HIS A 367 -23.14 12.60 -4.58
CA HIS A 367 -23.88 12.91 -3.35
C HIS A 367 -23.08 12.60 -2.06
N GLY A 368 -21.80 12.26 -2.18
CA GLY A 368 -20.92 11.98 -1.04
C GLY A 368 -21.18 10.62 -0.36
N LEU A 369 -21.88 9.71 -1.06
CA LEU A 369 -22.15 8.36 -0.57
C LEU A 369 -21.15 7.36 -1.16
N LEU A 370 -20.81 6.33 -0.39
CA LEU A 370 -20.15 5.13 -0.94
C LEU A 370 -21.16 4.33 -1.78
N CYS A 371 -20.69 3.63 -2.82
CA CYS A 371 -21.52 2.82 -3.69
C CYS A 371 -21.12 1.34 -3.57
N GLU A 372 -21.82 0.62 -2.70
CA GLU A 372 -21.52 -0.79 -2.39
C GLU A 372 -22.47 -1.72 -3.15
N ARG A 373 -21.96 -2.85 -3.66
CA ARG A 373 -22.76 -3.89 -4.31
C ARG A 373 -22.21 -5.27 -4.02
N TYR A 374 -23.09 -6.27 -3.92
CA TYR A 374 -22.62 -7.65 -3.95
C TYR A 374 -22.33 -8.08 -5.40
N GLU A 375 -21.11 -8.55 -5.67
CA GLU A 375 -20.75 -9.20 -6.94
C GLU A 375 -20.87 -10.71 -6.75
N ASP A 376 -21.61 -11.38 -7.64
CA ASP A 376 -21.82 -12.83 -7.54
C ASP A 376 -20.60 -13.57 -8.09
N VAL A 377 -19.63 -13.88 -7.21
CA VAL A 377 -18.31 -14.43 -7.60
C VAL A 377 -18.18 -15.95 -7.41
N ALA A 378 -19.24 -16.68 -7.04
CA ALA A 378 -19.13 -18.12 -6.74
C ALA A 378 -20.34 -18.96 -7.16
N GLU A 379 -20.11 -20.26 -7.41
CA GLU A 379 -21.15 -21.29 -7.67
C GLU A 379 -22.11 -21.51 -6.48
N ASP A 380 -21.78 -20.97 -5.30
CA ASP A 380 -22.52 -21.08 -4.03
C ASP A 380 -23.31 -19.80 -3.68
N ALA A 381 -23.92 -19.16 -4.69
CA ALA A 381 -24.80 -18.00 -4.48
C ALA A 381 -25.80 -18.30 -3.34
N TYR A 382 -25.83 -17.43 -2.33
CA TYR A 382 -26.69 -17.53 -1.14
C TYR A 382 -26.28 -18.52 -0.04
N SER A 383 -24.99 -18.84 0.12
CA SER A 383 -24.50 -19.39 1.39
C SER A 383 -24.92 -18.51 2.59
N GLU A 384 -25.06 -19.10 3.78
CA GLU A 384 -25.43 -18.37 5.01
C GLU A 384 -24.52 -17.16 5.27
N GLN A 385 -23.24 -17.28 4.91
CA GLN A 385 -22.23 -16.24 5.07
C GLN A 385 -22.45 -15.07 4.11
N VAL A 386 -22.74 -15.36 2.84
CA VAL A 386 -23.07 -14.35 1.82
C VAL A 386 -24.33 -13.59 2.22
N LEU A 387 -25.37 -14.32 2.63
CA LEU A 387 -26.63 -13.72 3.08
C LEU A 387 -26.46 -12.84 4.32
N SER A 388 -25.61 -13.23 5.28
CA SER A 388 -25.30 -12.38 6.44
C SER A 388 -24.65 -11.05 6.01
N THR A 389 -23.69 -11.12 5.10
CA THR A 389 -22.97 -9.93 4.61
C THR A 389 -23.92 -8.96 3.88
N ILE A 390 -24.76 -9.50 2.99
CA ILE A 390 -25.76 -8.70 2.27
C ILE A 390 -26.74 -8.03 3.25
N LYS A 391 -27.20 -8.76 4.27
CA LYS A 391 -28.10 -8.22 5.30
C LYS A 391 -27.44 -7.11 6.10
N GLU A 392 -26.20 -7.29 6.55
CA GLU A 392 -25.44 -6.28 7.29
C GLU A 392 -25.25 -5.01 6.44
N ASN A 393 -24.92 -5.15 5.16
CA ASN A 393 -24.76 -4.01 4.25
C ASN A 393 -26.07 -3.28 4.00
N ILE A 394 -27.20 -3.99 3.86
CA ILE A 394 -28.52 -3.37 3.76
C ILE A 394 -28.86 -2.67 5.07
N ASP A 395 -28.70 -3.33 6.22
CA ASP A 395 -29.04 -2.78 7.55
C ASP A 395 -28.38 -1.43 7.86
N HIS A 396 -27.19 -1.19 7.31
CA HIS A 396 -26.45 0.04 7.49
C HIS A 396 -26.55 1.02 6.31
N ALA A 397 -27.25 0.66 5.24
CA ALA A 397 -27.38 1.51 4.05
C ALA A 397 -28.26 2.72 4.36
N LEU A 398 -27.83 3.88 3.86
CA LEU A 398 -28.63 5.10 3.88
C LEU A 398 -29.79 5.01 2.88
N VAL A 399 -29.54 4.35 1.74
CA VAL A 399 -30.49 4.13 0.66
C VAL A 399 -30.14 2.85 -0.09
N VAL A 400 -31.14 2.17 -0.61
CA VAL A 400 -30.96 1.02 -1.51
C VAL A 400 -31.34 1.41 -2.93
N VAL A 401 -30.47 1.16 -3.90
CA VAL A 401 -30.78 1.32 -5.33
C VAL A 401 -30.95 -0.06 -5.95
N ALA A 402 -32.13 -0.38 -6.44
CA ALA A 402 -32.42 -1.68 -7.05
C ALA A 402 -32.66 -1.53 -8.55
N GLU A 403 -31.83 -2.22 -9.34
CA GLU A 403 -32.03 -2.37 -10.78
C GLU A 403 -32.93 -3.60 -11.02
N LEU A 404 -34.12 -3.36 -11.57
CA LEU A 404 -35.19 -4.36 -11.70
C LEU A 404 -35.27 -5.00 -13.10
N THR A 405 -34.44 -4.56 -14.04
CA THR A 405 -34.42 -5.10 -15.40
C THR A 405 -33.99 -6.56 -15.36
N LYS A 406 -34.88 -7.46 -15.79
CA LYS A 406 -34.66 -8.92 -15.72
C LYS A 406 -34.31 -9.41 -14.30
N ALA A 407 -34.84 -8.75 -13.27
CA ALA A 407 -34.63 -9.11 -11.89
C ALA A 407 -34.93 -10.59 -11.60
N ASP A 408 -34.01 -11.25 -10.93
CA ASP A 408 -34.16 -12.61 -10.41
C ASP A 408 -34.71 -12.61 -8.96
N PRO A 409 -35.13 -13.77 -8.41
CA PRO A 409 -35.67 -13.85 -7.05
C PRO A 409 -34.76 -13.26 -5.96
N GLY A 410 -33.44 -13.26 -6.17
CA GLY A 410 -32.46 -12.66 -5.27
C GLY A 410 -32.60 -11.16 -5.13
N VAL A 411 -32.89 -10.46 -6.23
CA VAL A 411 -33.16 -9.02 -6.25
C VAL A 411 -34.36 -8.71 -5.37
N TYR A 412 -35.47 -9.44 -5.55
CA TYR A 412 -36.69 -9.23 -4.78
C TYR A 412 -36.55 -9.60 -3.30
N LEU A 413 -35.75 -10.63 -2.98
CA LEU A 413 -35.46 -11.00 -1.60
C LEU A 413 -34.71 -9.88 -0.86
N GLN A 414 -33.67 -9.32 -1.49
CA GLN A 414 -32.90 -8.21 -0.93
C GLN A 414 -33.76 -6.94 -0.82
N LEU A 415 -34.55 -6.63 -1.85
CA LEU A 415 -35.45 -5.48 -1.84
C LEU A 415 -36.52 -5.59 -0.75
N GLY A 416 -37.13 -6.77 -0.61
CA GLY A 416 -38.11 -7.04 0.45
C GLY A 416 -37.49 -6.93 1.85
N TYR A 417 -36.24 -7.37 2.02
CA TYR A 417 -35.51 -7.18 3.28
C TYR A 417 -35.28 -5.69 3.59
N ALA A 418 -34.85 -4.90 2.60
CA ALA A 418 -34.68 -3.45 2.74
C ALA A 418 -35.98 -2.75 3.17
N TRP A 419 -37.10 -3.09 2.53
CA TRP A 419 -38.42 -2.56 2.94
C TRP A 419 -38.83 -3.02 4.33
N GLY A 420 -38.56 -4.28 4.70
CA GLY A 420 -38.81 -4.79 6.04
C GLY A 420 -38.03 -4.04 7.13
N LYS A 421 -36.89 -3.44 6.77
CA LYS A 421 -36.09 -2.56 7.64
C LYS A 421 -36.45 -1.08 7.54
N GLY A 422 -37.36 -0.71 6.63
CA GLY A 422 -37.77 0.67 6.41
C GLY A 422 -36.72 1.53 5.72
N ILE A 423 -35.77 0.91 5.02
CA ILE A 423 -34.72 1.64 4.31
C ILE A 423 -35.29 2.25 3.02
N PRO A 424 -35.03 3.54 2.72
CA PRO A 424 -35.47 4.16 1.48
C PRO A 424 -34.93 3.41 0.24
N THR A 425 -35.77 3.27 -0.78
CA THR A 425 -35.41 2.54 -2.00
C THR A 425 -35.62 3.38 -3.26
N ILE A 426 -34.65 3.36 -4.17
CA ILE A 426 -34.74 3.89 -5.53
C ILE A 426 -34.84 2.70 -6.48
N LEU A 427 -35.92 2.62 -7.24
CA LEU A 427 -36.19 1.49 -8.13
C LEU A 427 -36.00 1.91 -9.59
N LEU A 428 -35.16 1.19 -10.31
CA LEU A 428 -34.83 1.45 -11.71
C LEU A 428 -35.35 0.31 -12.58
N LEU A 429 -35.95 0.63 -13.73
CA LEU A 429 -36.41 -0.37 -14.69
C LEU A 429 -36.23 0.14 -16.12
N LYS A 430 -35.56 -0.65 -16.97
CA LYS A 430 -35.39 -0.29 -18.38
C LYS A 430 -36.74 -0.26 -19.09
N GLU A 431 -36.94 0.74 -19.96
CA GLU A 431 -38.19 0.89 -20.67
C GLU A 431 -38.46 -0.28 -21.63
N GLY A 432 -39.71 -0.73 -21.67
CA GLY A 432 -40.12 -1.92 -22.43
C GLY A 432 -39.93 -3.24 -21.68
N GLU A 433 -39.22 -3.27 -20.56
CA GLU A 433 -39.09 -4.47 -19.74
C GLU A 433 -40.36 -4.71 -18.91
N PRO A 434 -40.86 -5.96 -18.88
CA PRO A 434 -42.06 -6.31 -18.14
C PRO A 434 -41.79 -6.27 -16.64
N PHE A 435 -42.73 -5.66 -15.92
CA PHE A 435 -42.70 -5.57 -14.47
C PHE A 435 -43.86 -6.39 -13.90
N TYR A 436 -43.53 -7.44 -13.16
CA TYR A 436 -44.48 -8.49 -12.81
C TYR A 436 -45.02 -8.39 -11.38
N PHE A 437 -44.62 -7.38 -10.61
CA PHE A 437 -44.96 -7.26 -9.20
C PHE A 437 -45.37 -5.83 -8.87
N GLU A 438 -46.50 -5.63 -8.19
CA GLU A 438 -46.84 -4.30 -7.67
C GLU A 438 -45.96 -4.02 -6.45
N VAL A 439 -45.28 -2.87 -6.46
CA VAL A 439 -44.39 -2.45 -5.39
C VAL A 439 -44.90 -1.13 -4.81
N PRO A 440 -44.74 -0.90 -3.50
CA PRO A 440 -45.24 0.30 -2.84
C PRO A 440 -44.42 1.57 -3.15
N ALA A 441 -43.34 1.45 -3.93
CA ALA A 441 -42.44 2.55 -4.28
C ALA A 441 -42.52 2.91 -5.77
N GLU A 442 -42.23 4.17 -6.09
CA GLU A 442 -42.17 4.67 -7.46
C GLU A 442 -41.04 3.97 -8.23
N VAL A 443 -41.37 3.41 -9.41
CA VAL A 443 -40.39 2.77 -10.30
C VAL A 443 -40.02 3.74 -11.41
N ILE A 444 -38.74 4.14 -11.43
CA ILE A 444 -38.19 5.06 -12.41
C ILE A 444 -37.83 4.27 -13.67
N ARG A 445 -38.48 4.62 -14.78
CA ARG A 445 -38.22 3.99 -16.09
C ARG A 445 -37.18 4.76 -16.88
N TYR A 446 -36.22 4.06 -17.49
CA TYR A 446 -35.12 4.68 -18.24
C TYR A 446 -34.90 4.05 -19.62
N GLN A 447 -34.46 4.84 -20.61
CA GLN A 447 -34.08 4.33 -21.94
C GLN A 447 -32.56 4.30 -22.13
N LYS A 448 -31.86 5.32 -21.62
CA LYS A 448 -30.41 5.52 -21.76
C LYS A 448 -29.76 5.59 -20.39
N ILE A 449 -28.48 5.23 -20.31
CA ILE A 449 -27.70 5.27 -19.06
C ILE A 449 -27.69 6.67 -18.44
N LYS A 450 -27.65 7.74 -19.26
CA LYS A 450 -27.72 9.13 -18.77
C LYS A 450 -29.03 9.43 -18.02
N ASP A 451 -30.12 8.77 -18.38
CA ASP A 451 -31.40 8.95 -17.70
C ASP A 451 -31.34 8.36 -16.28
N VAL A 452 -30.56 7.28 -16.08
CA VAL A 452 -30.31 6.66 -14.77
C VAL A 452 -29.56 7.62 -13.84
N ASP A 453 -28.50 8.25 -14.34
CA ASP A 453 -27.70 9.23 -13.58
C ASP A 453 -28.55 10.40 -13.07
N THR A 454 -29.39 10.95 -13.95
CA THR A 454 -30.31 12.04 -13.61
C THR A 454 -31.36 11.58 -12.60
N ALA A 455 -31.98 10.41 -12.84
CA ALA A 455 -33.02 9.86 -11.99
C ALA A 455 -32.55 9.58 -10.55
N ILE A 456 -31.36 9.00 -10.39
CA ILE A 456 -30.79 8.75 -9.06
C ILE A 456 -30.49 10.06 -8.36
N SER A 457 -29.92 11.03 -9.06
CA SER A 457 -29.63 12.35 -8.48
C SER A 457 -30.90 13.03 -7.95
N GLU A 458 -31.95 13.10 -8.77
CA GLU A 458 -33.24 13.67 -8.37
C GLU A 458 -33.89 12.91 -7.22
N ALA A 459 -33.79 11.58 -7.21
CA ALA A 459 -34.33 10.75 -6.15
C ALA A 459 -33.57 10.94 -4.82
N LEU A 460 -32.24 11.04 -4.86
CA LEU A 460 -31.42 11.33 -3.68
C LEU A 460 -31.71 12.72 -3.13
N ASP A 461 -31.80 13.74 -3.99
CA ASP A 461 -32.17 15.10 -3.59
C ASP A 461 -33.56 15.15 -2.94
N LYS A 462 -34.53 14.42 -3.49
CA LYS A 462 -35.88 14.31 -2.92
C LYS A 462 -35.87 13.62 -1.56
N LEU A 463 -35.15 12.50 -1.41
CA LEU A 463 -35.02 11.80 -0.13
C LEU A 463 -34.37 12.68 0.94
N LYS A 464 -33.36 13.46 0.55
CA LYS A 464 -32.68 14.41 1.44
C LYS A 464 -33.59 15.56 1.84
N ALA A 465 -34.36 16.11 0.90
CA ALA A 465 -35.34 17.16 1.17
C ALA A 465 -36.48 16.67 2.09
N ASP A 466 -36.88 15.41 1.97
CA ASP A 466 -37.86 14.74 2.85
C ASP A 466 -37.29 14.44 4.25
N GLY A 467 -35.99 14.65 4.50
CA GLY A 467 -35.32 14.28 5.75
C GLY A 467 -35.20 12.77 5.98
N LYS A 468 -35.27 11.98 4.91
CA LYS A 468 -35.15 10.51 4.94
C LYS A 468 -33.71 10.02 4.87
N ILE A 469 -32.81 10.85 4.32
CA ILE A 469 -31.37 10.58 4.21
C ILE A 469 -30.53 11.82 4.56
#